data_AF-A0A9E1XZG8-F1
#
_entry.id   AF-A0A9E1XZG8-F1
#
_cell.length_a   1.000
_cell.length_b   1.000
_cell.length_c   1.000
_cell.angle_alpha   90.00
_cell.angle_beta   90.00
_cell.angle_gamma   90.00
#
_symmetry.space_group_name_H-M   'P 1'
#
loop_
_entity.id
_entity.type
_entity.pdbx_description
1 polymer ?
#
loop_
_entity_poly.entity_id
_entity_poly.type
_entity_poly.pdbx_seq_one_letter_code
_entity_poly.pdbx_strand_id
1 'polypeptide(L)'
;MEAPTNLKASYHECLESLSHMAPDDIISVDLELLHSLDLVDQLILHNRRPSEFNAMFHIIESSEKITLFNERFLIWLVPQYVEDCPVTFVMIASNTEGSPNSLEMVFSTSGIYNSSFLILRILEKLLFDIKENDVIFSSL
;
A
#
# COMPACT_ATOMS: atom_id res chain seq x y z
N MET A 1 -10.78 10.93 17.01
CA MET A 1 -9.73 10.04 16.52
C MET A 1 -8.47 10.88 16.39
N GLU A 2 -7.54 10.72 17.33
CA GLU A 2 -6.25 11.42 17.26
C GLU A 2 -5.37 10.72 16.22
N ALA A 3 -4.53 11.46 15.51
CA ALA A 3 -3.54 10.83 14.63
C ALA A 3 -2.70 9.83 15.45
N PRO A 4 -2.26 8.70 14.87
CA PRO A 4 -1.39 7.75 15.56
C PRO A 4 -0.26 8.52 16.24
N THR A 5 -0.11 8.33 17.56
CA THR A 5 0.61 9.24 18.45
C THR A 5 2.08 9.46 18.06
N ASN A 6 2.62 8.65 17.13
CA ASN A 6 3.91 8.91 16.50
C ASN A 6 4.06 8.33 15.07
N LEU A 7 3.34 8.88 14.08
CA LEU A 7 3.47 8.51 12.66
C LEU A 7 4.93 8.51 12.14
N LYS A 8 5.79 9.39 12.66
CA LYS A 8 7.21 9.43 12.29
C LYS A 8 7.98 8.22 12.82
N ALA A 9 7.78 7.86 14.09
CA ALA A 9 8.41 6.66 14.65
C ALA A 9 7.96 5.40 13.93
N SER A 10 6.66 5.26 13.64
CA SER A 10 6.15 4.12 12.88
C SER A 10 6.74 4.00 11.48
N TYR A 11 6.98 5.13 10.80
CA TYR A 11 7.69 5.13 9.53
C TYR A 11 9.13 4.62 9.67
N HIS A 12 9.85 5.05 10.71
CA HIS A 12 11.21 4.58 10.96
C HIS A 12 11.26 3.09 11.32
N GLU A 13 10.34 2.61 12.15
CA GLU A 13 10.22 1.18 12.49
C GLU A 13 9.91 0.31 11.25
N CYS A 14 9.03 0.79 10.37
CA CYS A 14 8.75 0.11 9.10
C CYS A 14 9.93 0.15 8.14
N LEU A 15 10.69 1.26 8.08
CA LEU A 15 11.91 1.33 7.27
C LEU A 15 13.00 0.38 7.80
N GLU A 16 13.18 0.28 9.12
CA GLU A 16 14.09 -0.70 9.71
C GLU A 16 13.63 -2.11 9.37
N SER A 17 12.33 -2.41 9.48
CA SER A 17 11.77 -3.70 9.08
C SER A 17 12.02 -4.01 7.60
N LEU A 18 11.80 -3.02 6.71
CA LEU A 18 12.09 -3.12 5.27
C LEU A 18 13.57 -3.42 5.00
N SER A 19 14.49 -2.83 5.76
CA SER A 19 15.94 -3.07 5.58
C SER A 19 16.37 -4.51 5.89
N HIS A 20 15.52 -5.26 6.61
CA HIS A 20 15.71 -6.68 6.91
C HIS A 20 14.92 -7.60 5.97
N MET A 21 14.05 -7.07 5.11
CA MET A 21 13.32 -7.86 4.12
C MET A 21 14.25 -8.26 2.98
N ALA A 22 14.10 -9.49 2.48
CA ALA A 22 14.79 -9.89 1.26
C ALA A 22 14.22 -9.10 0.07
N PRO A 23 15.00 -8.84 -0.99
CA PRO A 23 14.50 -8.20 -2.21
C PRO A 23 13.28 -8.91 -2.80
N ASP A 24 13.18 -10.23 -2.60
CA ASP A 24 12.07 -11.07 -3.06
C ASP A 24 10.75 -10.79 -2.29
N ASP A 25 10.83 -10.13 -1.13
CA ASP A 25 9.65 -9.79 -0.33
C ASP A 25 9.00 -8.46 -0.79
N ILE A 26 9.65 -7.72 -1.70
CA ILE A 26 9.06 -6.52 -2.33
C ILE A 26 8.42 -6.93 -3.65
N ILE A 27 7.11 -6.80 -3.73
CA ILE A 27 6.36 -7.17 -4.93
C ILE A 27 6.59 -6.11 -6.02
N SER A 28 7.27 -6.46 -7.10
CA SER A 28 7.38 -5.58 -8.26
C SER A 28 6.11 -5.64 -9.10
N VAL A 29 5.53 -4.49 -9.40
CA VAL A 29 4.32 -4.41 -10.22
C VAL A 29 4.68 -4.54 -11.68
N ASP A 30 4.11 -5.57 -12.32
CA ASP A 30 4.18 -5.82 -13.75
C ASP A 30 2.80 -6.22 -14.31
N LEU A 31 2.77 -6.54 -15.61
CA LEU A 31 1.54 -6.95 -16.28
C LEU A 31 0.97 -8.27 -15.74
N GLU A 32 1.82 -9.20 -15.29
CA GLU A 32 1.40 -10.48 -14.75
C GLU A 32 0.67 -10.30 -13.42
N LEU A 33 1.21 -9.45 -12.54
CA LEU A 33 0.53 -9.07 -11.30
C LEU A 33 -0.79 -8.34 -11.57
N LEU A 34 -0.83 -7.41 -12.53
CA LEU A 34 -2.08 -6.73 -12.87
C LEU A 34 -3.15 -7.72 -13.37
N HIS A 35 -2.74 -8.76 -14.10
CA HIS A 35 -3.65 -9.83 -14.53
C HIS A 35 -4.13 -10.67 -13.35
N SER A 36 -3.24 -11.07 -12.44
CA SER A 36 -3.59 -11.88 -11.28
C SER A 36 -4.52 -11.15 -10.30
N LEU A 37 -4.41 -9.82 -10.23
CA LEU A 37 -5.30 -8.95 -9.46
C LEU A 37 -6.63 -8.61 -10.15
N ASP A 38 -6.90 -9.17 -11.34
CA ASP A 38 -8.07 -8.85 -12.17
C ASP A 38 -8.18 -7.34 -12.52
N LEU A 39 -7.03 -6.64 -12.56
CA LEU A 39 -7.00 -5.20 -12.81
C LEU A 39 -6.94 -4.86 -14.30
N VAL A 40 -6.38 -5.73 -15.15
CA VAL A 40 -6.26 -5.47 -16.60
C VAL A 40 -7.63 -5.21 -17.24
N ASP A 41 -8.59 -6.09 -17.01
CA ASP A 41 -9.93 -5.95 -17.57
C ASP A 41 -10.69 -4.75 -16.97
N GLN A 42 -10.47 -4.45 -15.68
CA GLN A 42 -11.07 -3.30 -15.02
C GLN A 42 -10.53 -1.96 -15.55
N LEU A 43 -9.24 -1.92 -15.89
CA LEU A 43 -8.59 -0.75 -16.47
C LEU A 43 -9.04 -0.50 -17.91
N ILE A 44 -9.21 -1.56 -18.71
CA ILE A 44 -9.64 -1.47 -20.11
C ILE A 44 -11.13 -1.09 -20.20
N LEU A 45 -11.96 -1.66 -19.33
CA LEU A 45 -13.41 -1.53 -19.48
C LEU A 45 -13.98 -0.22 -18.92
N HIS A 46 -13.21 0.59 -18.17
CA HIS A 46 -13.61 1.89 -17.55
C HIS A 46 -14.97 1.89 -16.80
N ASN A 47 -15.61 0.74 -16.62
CA ASN A 47 -17.04 0.62 -16.29
C ASN A 47 -17.30 -0.20 -15.03
N ARG A 48 -16.28 -0.77 -14.40
CA ARG A 48 -16.46 -1.30 -13.04
C ARG A 48 -16.17 -0.19 -12.05
N ARG A 49 -17.21 0.13 -11.25
CA ARG A 49 -17.06 0.98 -10.06
C ARG A 49 -15.81 0.51 -9.30
N PRO A 50 -15.02 1.44 -8.72
CA PRO A 50 -13.98 1.05 -7.77
C PRO A 50 -14.59 0.04 -6.80
N SER A 51 -13.81 -0.99 -6.50
CA SER A 51 -14.19 -2.08 -5.60
C SER A 51 -14.84 -1.52 -4.33
N GLU A 52 -15.66 -2.34 -3.66
CA GLU A 52 -16.46 -1.97 -2.49
C GLU A 52 -15.63 -1.53 -1.26
N PHE A 53 -14.33 -1.30 -1.43
CA PHE A 53 -13.42 -0.71 -0.47
C PHE A 53 -13.65 0.81 -0.32
N ASN A 54 -14.75 1.17 0.35
CA ASN A 54 -15.07 2.54 0.71
C ASN A 54 -14.41 2.94 2.04
N ALA A 55 -13.07 2.95 2.07
CA ALA A 55 -12.32 3.39 3.24
C ALA A 55 -11.96 4.88 3.14
N MET A 56 -12.27 5.65 4.18
CA MET A 56 -11.87 7.04 4.28
C MET A 56 -10.46 7.13 4.89
N PHE A 57 -9.52 7.71 4.15
CA PHE A 57 -8.15 7.94 4.61
C PHE A 57 -7.90 9.40 4.91
N HIS A 58 -7.12 9.65 5.95
CA HIS A 58 -6.45 10.91 6.16
C HIS A 58 -5.13 10.92 5.37
N ILE A 59 -4.80 12.07 4.78
CA ILE A 59 -3.62 12.24 3.92
C ILE A 59 -2.68 13.25 4.56
N ILE A 60 -1.40 12.91 4.64
CA ILE A 60 -0.32 13.84 4.98
C ILE A 60 0.72 13.78 3.88
N GLU A 61 0.99 14.92 3.26
CA GLU A 61 2.00 15.05 2.22
C GLU A 61 3.28 15.68 2.77
N SER A 62 4.42 15.14 2.36
CA SER A 62 5.73 15.77 2.57
C SER A 62 6.52 15.76 1.26
N SER A 63 7.69 16.40 1.27
CA SER A 63 8.61 16.38 0.12
C SER A 63 9.15 14.99 -0.21
N GLU A 64 9.06 14.04 0.73
CA GLU A 64 9.66 12.71 0.60
C GLU A 64 8.63 11.61 0.37
N LYS A 65 7.38 11.82 0.81
CA LYS A 65 6.35 10.77 0.79
C LYS A 65 4.95 11.32 0.97
N ILE A 66 3.97 10.49 0.59
CA ILE A 66 2.57 10.65 0.96
C ILE A 66 2.24 9.59 2.00
N THR A 67 1.62 9.98 3.10
CA THR A 67 1.13 9.08 4.15
C THR A 67 -0.39 9.03 4.09
N LEU A 68 -0.96 7.83 3.97
CA LEU A 68 -2.38 7.58 4.08
C LEU A 68 -2.62 6.79 5.36
N PHE A 69 -3.55 7.21 6.21
CA PHE A 69 -3.87 6.46 7.42
C PHE A 69 -5.35 6.53 7.80
N ASN A 70 -5.82 5.50 8.48
CA ASN A 70 -7.15 5.43 9.10
C ASN A 70 -7.09 4.50 10.33
N GLU A 71 -8.23 4.09 10.88
CA GLU A 71 -8.30 3.20 12.06
C GLU A 71 -7.68 1.81 11.87
N ARG A 72 -7.38 1.40 10.63
CA ARG A 72 -6.92 0.03 10.32
C ARG A 72 -5.57 -0.02 9.64
N PHE A 73 -5.28 0.95 8.78
CA PHE A 73 -4.12 0.94 7.91
C PHE A 73 -3.28 2.18 8.09
N LEU A 74 -1.97 1.98 7.97
CA LEU A 74 -0.97 3.01 7.84
C LEU A 74 -0.15 2.71 6.58
N ILE A 75 -0.19 3.62 5.61
CA ILE A 75 0.34 3.41 4.28
C ILE A 75 1.26 4.56 3.91
N TRP A 76 2.41 4.23 3.32
CA TRP A 76 3.36 5.22 2.82
C TRP A 76 3.64 5.00 1.35
N LEU A 77 3.50 6.06 0.54
CA LEU A 77 3.94 6.12 -0.84
C LEU A 77 5.23 6.92 -0.87
N VAL A 78 6.34 6.25 -1.17
CA VAL A 78 7.69 6.80 -1.12
C VAL A 78 8.28 6.81 -2.55
N PRO A 79 8.16 7.94 -3.28
CA PRO A 79 8.80 8.10 -4.58
C PRO A 79 10.32 8.22 -4.42
N GLN A 80 11.07 7.50 -5.25
CA GLN A 80 12.54 7.45 -5.26
C GLN A 80 13.07 7.29 -6.69
N TYR A 81 14.37 7.52 -6.87
CA TYR A 81 15.09 7.16 -8.09
C TYR A 81 16.01 5.97 -7.78
N VAL A 82 15.81 4.87 -8.49
CA VAL A 82 16.64 3.67 -8.41
C VAL A 82 17.25 3.46 -9.80
N GLU A 83 18.58 3.51 -9.91
CA GLU A 83 19.30 3.40 -11.19
C GLU A 83 18.72 4.32 -12.29
N ASP A 84 18.52 5.60 -11.94
CA ASP A 84 17.92 6.65 -12.79
C ASP A 84 16.46 6.40 -13.22
N CYS A 85 15.81 5.35 -12.72
CA CYS A 85 14.41 5.07 -12.96
C CYS A 85 13.53 5.58 -11.80
N PRO A 86 12.45 6.33 -12.09
CA PRO A 86 11.49 6.72 -11.05
C PRO A 86 10.72 5.49 -10.56
N VAL A 87 10.86 5.19 -9.28
CA VAL A 87 10.19 4.08 -8.59
C VAL A 87 9.37 4.63 -7.44
N THR A 88 8.15 4.14 -7.26
CA THR A 88 7.38 4.42 -6.03
C THR A 88 7.23 3.14 -5.24
N PHE A 89 7.76 3.14 -4.02
CA PHE A 89 7.51 2.09 -3.04
C PHE A 89 6.23 2.41 -2.27
N VAL A 90 5.38 1.42 -2.11
CA VAL A 90 4.15 1.50 -1.32
C VAL A 90 4.24 0.49 -0.21
N MET A 91 4.29 0.98 1.02
CA MET A 91 4.36 0.18 2.24
C MET A 91 3.00 0.20 2.91
N ILE A 92 2.45 -0.96 3.22
CA ILE A 92 1.16 -1.15 3.89
C ILE A 92 1.44 -1.80 5.24
N ALA A 93 1.03 -1.14 6.31
CA ALA A 93 1.11 -1.65 7.67
C ALA A 93 -0.26 -1.60 8.34
N SER A 94 -0.44 -2.48 9.33
CA SER A 94 -1.58 -2.39 10.25
C SER A 94 -1.42 -1.16 11.15
N ASN A 95 -2.55 -0.51 11.47
CA ASN A 95 -2.62 0.58 12.42
C ASN A 95 -3.49 0.15 13.62
N THR A 96 -2.93 -0.68 14.48
CA THR A 96 -3.65 -1.23 15.64
C THR A 96 -3.19 -0.54 16.91
N GLU A 97 -4.13 0.02 17.68
CA GLU A 97 -3.81 0.65 18.96
C GLU A 97 -3.18 -0.37 19.94
N GLY A 98 -2.02 -0.02 20.50
CA GLY A 98 -1.37 -0.82 21.56
C GLY A 98 -0.41 -1.91 21.07
N SER A 99 -0.24 -2.09 19.76
CA SER A 99 0.80 -2.97 19.18
C SER A 99 1.74 -2.17 18.28
N PRO A 100 3.01 -2.61 18.12
CA PRO A 100 3.87 -2.05 17.09
C PRO A 100 3.23 -2.24 15.72
N ASN A 101 3.29 -1.21 14.88
CA ASN A 101 2.74 -1.26 13.53
C ASN A 101 3.54 -2.29 12.73
N SER A 102 2.90 -3.41 12.39
CA SER A 102 3.53 -4.48 11.62
C SER A 102 3.37 -4.19 10.14
N LEU A 103 4.49 -4.17 9.42
CA LEU A 103 4.49 -4.11 7.97
C LEU A 103 3.85 -5.39 7.42
N GLU A 104 2.78 -5.24 6.64
CA GLU A 104 2.06 -6.36 6.05
C GLU A 104 2.53 -6.66 4.63
N MET A 105 2.78 -5.60 3.86
CA MET A 105 3.11 -5.73 2.45
C MET A 105 3.90 -4.52 1.94
N VAL A 106 4.78 -4.79 0.98
CA VAL A 106 5.45 -3.76 0.21
C VAL A 106 5.33 -4.10 -1.27
N PHE A 107 4.91 -3.13 -2.08
CA PHE A 107 5.01 -3.23 -3.52
C PHE A 107 5.73 -2.03 -4.12
N SER A 108 6.33 -2.22 -5.29
CA SER A 108 7.03 -1.17 -6.02
C SER A 108 6.46 -1.01 -7.43
N THR A 109 6.37 0.23 -7.90
CA THR A 109 5.94 0.55 -9.26
C THR A 109 7.04 1.33 -9.97
N SER A 110 7.31 0.99 -11.22
CA SER A 110 8.26 1.70 -12.09
C SER A 110 7.72 1.84 -13.50
N GLY A 111 8.35 2.70 -14.32
CA GLY A 111 7.99 2.86 -15.73
C GLY A 111 6.52 3.18 -15.97
N ILE A 112 5.87 2.44 -16.87
CA ILE A 112 4.44 2.64 -17.23
C ILE A 112 3.48 2.33 -16.07
N TYR A 113 3.92 1.59 -15.07
CA TYR A 113 3.11 1.22 -13.90
C TYR A 113 3.18 2.28 -12.79
N ASN A 114 4.17 3.18 -12.84
CA ASN A 114 4.37 4.26 -11.85
C ASN A 114 3.49 5.48 -12.16
N SER A 115 2.18 5.28 -12.17
CA SER A 115 1.19 6.37 -12.24
C SER A 115 0.32 6.35 -10.99
N SER A 116 -0.07 7.53 -10.50
CA SER A 116 -0.94 7.63 -9.31
C SER A 116 -2.24 6.85 -9.47
N PHE A 117 -2.80 6.82 -10.69
CA PHE A 117 -4.00 6.05 -10.97
C PHE A 117 -3.79 4.54 -10.77
N LEU A 118 -2.75 3.95 -11.37
CA LEU A 118 -2.47 2.51 -11.22
C LEU A 118 -2.08 2.16 -9.78
N ILE A 119 -1.24 2.96 -9.15
CA ILE A 119 -0.84 2.79 -7.75
C ILE A 119 -2.08 2.70 -6.85
N LEU A 120 -3.02 3.64 -7.00
CA LEU A 120 -4.24 3.65 -6.19
C LEU A 120 -5.16 2.47 -6.48
N ARG A 121 -5.26 2.02 -7.74
CA ARG A 121 -6.07 0.84 -8.10
C ARG A 121 -5.51 -0.46 -7.52
N ILE A 122 -4.19 -0.61 -7.56
CA ILE A 122 -3.49 -1.74 -6.95
C ILE A 122 -3.69 -1.71 -5.44
N LEU A 123 -3.45 -0.54 -4.83
CA LEU A 123 -3.62 -0.35 -3.40
C LEU A 123 -5.05 -0.69 -2.95
N GLU A 124 -6.06 -0.20 -3.66
CA GLU A 124 -7.47 -0.47 -3.35
C GLU A 124 -7.78 -1.98 -3.35
N LYS A 125 -7.30 -2.69 -4.38
CA LYS A 125 -7.48 -4.14 -4.51
C LYS A 125 -6.77 -4.91 -3.40
N LEU A 126 -5.53 -4.55 -3.10
CA LEU A 126 -4.74 -5.20 -2.04
C LEU A 126 -5.36 -4.96 -0.66
N LEU A 127 -5.81 -3.73 -0.36
CA LEU A 127 -6.46 -3.44 0.92
C LEU A 127 -7.81 -4.15 1.07
N PHE A 128 -8.55 -4.33 -0.02
CA PHE A 128 -9.75 -5.18 -0.03
C PHE A 128 -9.41 -6.63 0.31
N ASP A 129 -8.40 -7.20 -0.35
CA ASP A 129 -7.99 -8.59 -0.15
C ASP A 129 -7.45 -8.83 1.28
N ILE A 130 -6.65 -7.88 1.82
CA ILE A 130 -6.17 -7.92 3.22
C ILE A 130 -7.36 -7.92 4.19
N LYS A 131 -8.32 -7.00 4.01
CA LYS A 131 -9.50 -6.89 4.86
C LYS A 131 -10.36 -8.16 4.84
N GLU A 132 -10.57 -8.75 3.67
CA GLU A 132 -11.36 -9.99 3.54
C GLU A 132 -10.69 -11.16 4.26
N ASN A 133 -9.35 -11.26 4.19
CA ASN A 133 -8.60 -12.27 4.92
C ASN A 133 -8.78 -12.13 6.44
N ASP A 134 -8.71 -10.91 6.99
CA ASP A 134 -8.92 -10.66 8.43
C ASP A 134 -10.32 -11.07 8.92
N VAL A 135 -11.36 -10.89 8.08
CA VAL A 135 -12.74 -11.27 8.41
C VAL A 135 -12.90 -12.79 8.54
N ILE A 136 -12.21 -13.56 7.69
CA ILE A 136 -12.25 -15.02 7.73
C ILE A 136 -11.57 -15.54 9.01
N PHE A 137 -10.44 -14.96 9.42
CA PHE A 137 -9.73 -15.40 10.61
C PHE A 137 -10.39 -14.96 11.93
N SER A 138 -11.15 -13.87 11.95
CA SER A 138 -11.90 -13.42 13.13
C SER A 138 -13.23 -14.15 13.36
N SER A 139 -13.69 -14.94 12.38
CA SER A 139 -14.95 -15.69 12.44
C SER A 139 -14.77 -17.20 12.67
N LEU A 140 -13.53 -17.66 12.91
CA LEU A 140 -13.14 -19.00 13.34
C LEU A 140 -12.87 -19.04 14.85
#